data_AF-A0A563BE21-F1
#
_entry.id   AF-A0A563BE21-F1
#
_cell.length_a   1.000
_cell.length_b   1.000
_cell.length_c   1.000
_cell.angle_alpha   90.00
_cell.angle_beta   90.00
_cell.angle_gamma   90.00
#
_symmetry.space_group_name_H-M   'P 1'
#
loop_
_entity.id
_entity.type
_entity.pdbx_description
1 polymer ?
#
loop_
_entity_poly.entity_id
_entity_poly.type
_entity_poly.pdbx_seq_one_letter_code
_entity_poly.pdbx_strand_id
1 'polypeptide(L)'
;MIKKSIVAMLAVAVLSLSTVNAFAAEAGVLGLKPSANQSGQSSTDTTANKEVQSDIQYDTGKYQYPAQQLIAEGRQFDKYNWRLYQRFADGQFTYTDWARDNGFVADELSDNNSSIENNVFISHFNLKDWNNPYLNGPFTWDDTGKKEFSTDNRIVFRKKVSDESIMKDRTLTPRVSIEVAFDPQGCWEEHNEIYTPMYFMNGYWHKHATFNEKWWIDAKEASFITKEGVNWWNENIAHPKDPIQLYYPERPDLKLYISGFNMDRVALHCHYINNVYTDDNPNLIAERAKKLQEFYFSLPEFINTTI
;
A
#
# COMPACT_ATOMS: atom_id res chain seq x y z
N MET A 1 11.92 -65.83 -10.57
CA MET A 1 10.69 -65.27 -11.19
C MET A 1 10.48 -63.87 -10.61
N ILE A 2 10.86 -62.83 -11.35
CA ILE A 2 10.75 -61.43 -10.94
C ILE A 2 9.44 -60.91 -11.53
N LYS A 3 8.49 -60.48 -10.69
CA LYS A 3 7.23 -59.87 -11.15
C LYS A 3 7.42 -58.37 -11.35
N LYS A 4 7.13 -57.98 -12.59
CA LYS A 4 7.19 -56.64 -13.16
C LYS A 4 6.08 -55.77 -12.55
N SER A 5 6.46 -54.57 -12.12
CA SER A 5 5.57 -53.41 -11.98
C SER A 5 5.22 -52.87 -13.37
N ILE A 6 3.98 -52.37 -13.55
CA ILE A 6 3.57 -51.21 -14.39
C ILE A 6 2.02 -51.09 -14.40
N VAL A 7 1.53 -49.94 -13.90
CA VAL A 7 0.46 -49.05 -14.44
C VAL A 7 -0.97 -49.55 -14.69
N ALA A 8 -1.95 -48.92 -14.02
CA ALA A 8 -3.24 -48.42 -14.54
C ALA A 8 -3.99 -47.67 -13.40
N MET A 9 -4.09 -46.34 -13.41
CA MET A 9 -5.17 -45.50 -13.98
C MET A 9 -6.54 -45.51 -13.24
N LEU A 10 -6.79 -44.38 -12.56
CA LEU A 10 -7.97 -43.48 -12.65
C LEU A 10 -9.42 -43.97 -12.35
N ALA A 11 -10.10 -43.15 -11.53
CA ALA A 11 -11.50 -42.69 -11.60
C ALA A 11 -12.43 -43.08 -10.42
N VAL A 12 -13.07 -42.05 -9.82
CA VAL A 12 -14.51 -41.87 -9.46
C VAL A 12 -14.60 -40.55 -8.62
N ALA A 13 -14.88 -39.40 -9.26
CA ALA A 13 -16.18 -38.67 -9.33
C ALA A 13 -16.55 -37.92 -8.03
N VAL A 14 -16.48 -36.58 -7.96
CA VAL A 14 -17.36 -35.52 -8.53
C VAL A 14 -18.82 -35.62 -8.07
N LEU A 15 -19.18 -34.78 -7.08
CA LEU A 15 -20.50 -34.13 -6.90
C LEU A 15 -20.24 -32.81 -6.13
N SER A 16 -19.93 -31.70 -6.82
CA SER A 16 -20.88 -30.63 -7.17
C SER A 16 -21.75 -30.10 -6.01
N LEU A 17 -21.26 -29.07 -5.29
CA LEU A 17 -22.11 -27.97 -4.82
C LEU A 17 -21.69 -26.70 -5.56
N SER A 18 -22.30 -26.51 -6.71
CA SER A 18 -22.36 -25.25 -7.44
C SER A 18 -23.36 -24.33 -6.75
N THR A 19 -22.90 -23.19 -6.23
CA THR A 19 -23.54 -21.84 -6.29
C THR A 19 -22.85 -20.86 -5.32
N VAL A 20 -21.70 -20.33 -5.71
CA VAL A 20 -21.29 -18.94 -5.39
C VAL A 20 -20.48 -18.45 -6.61
N ASN A 21 -21.18 -17.87 -7.58
CA ASN A 21 -20.57 -17.28 -8.76
C ASN A 21 -20.11 -15.84 -8.47
N ALA A 22 -18.98 -15.50 -9.09
CA ALA A 22 -18.43 -14.16 -9.36
C ALA A 22 -17.57 -13.46 -8.29
N PHE A 23 -16.45 -14.07 -7.89
CA PHE A 23 -15.25 -13.33 -7.45
C PHE A 23 -13.91 -13.96 -7.93
N ALA A 24 -13.97 -14.94 -8.85
CA ALA A 24 -12.79 -15.63 -9.38
C ALA A 24 -12.64 -15.34 -10.88
N ALA A 25 -12.34 -14.08 -11.23
CA ALA A 25 -11.90 -13.70 -12.57
C ALA A 25 -11.17 -12.34 -12.58
N GLU A 26 -10.25 -12.09 -11.64
CA GLU A 26 -9.19 -11.08 -11.79
C GLU A 26 -7.98 -11.35 -10.87
N ALA A 27 -7.73 -12.63 -10.57
CA ALA A 27 -6.52 -13.10 -9.85
C ALA A 27 -5.54 -13.82 -10.80
N GLY A 28 -5.63 -13.53 -12.10
CA GLY A 28 -4.75 -14.08 -13.12
C GLY A 28 -3.88 -12.96 -13.71
N VAL A 29 -2.57 -13.19 -13.73
CA VAL A 29 -1.52 -12.37 -14.37
C VAL A 29 -0.89 -11.28 -13.49
N LEU A 30 -0.36 -11.66 -12.33
CA LEU A 30 0.88 -11.06 -11.80
C LEU A 30 1.83 -12.15 -11.29
N GLY A 31 1.98 -13.20 -12.10
CA GLY A 31 3.12 -14.10 -12.05
C GLY A 31 4.10 -13.71 -13.14
N LEU A 32 4.92 -12.68 -12.91
CA LEU A 32 6.05 -12.38 -13.78
C LEU A 32 7.32 -12.18 -12.96
N LYS A 33 8.13 -13.24 -12.96
CA LYS A 33 9.57 -13.18 -12.72
C LYS A 33 10.22 -12.30 -13.82
N PRO A 34 11.32 -11.58 -13.57
CA PRO A 34 11.87 -10.64 -14.55
C PRO A 34 12.49 -11.39 -15.73
N SER A 35 12.09 -11.02 -16.95
CA SER A 35 12.80 -11.41 -18.17
C SER A 35 13.79 -10.30 -18.57
N ALA A 36 15.00 -10.74 -18.88
CA ALA A 36 16.15 -9.93 -19.27
C ALA A 36 15.94 -9.10 -20.55
N ASN A 37 16.68 -7.99 -20.60
CA ASN A 37 17.13 -7.23 -21.78
C ASN A 37 16.08 -6.80 -22.81
N GLN A 38 15.84 -5.48 -22.90
CA GLN A 38 15.94 -4.80 -24.19
C GLN A 38 16.32 -3.32 -24.02
N SER A 39 17.55 -3.01 -24.42
CA SER A 39 18.02 -1.68 -24.77
C SER A 39 17.31 -1.19 -26.05
N GLY A 40 16.93 0.09 -26.09
CA GLY A 40 16.34 0.67 -27.31
C GLY A 40 15.71 2.06 -27.18
N GLN A 41 16.54 3.09 -26.98
CA GLN A 41 16.48 4.41 -27.63
C GLN A 41 15.22 5.33 -27.49
N SER A 42 15.34 6.27 -26.54
CA SER A 42 14.97 7.71 -26.55
C SER A 42 13.97 8.24 -27.60
N SER A 43 12.86 8.82 -27.12
CA SER A 43 12.57 10.26 -27.28
C SER A 43 11.41 10.69 -26.36
N THR A 44 11.49 11.94 -25.94
CA THR A 44 10.63 12.69 -25.01
C THR A 44 9.13 12.53 -25.25
N ASP A 45 8.41 11.99 -24.26
CA ASP A 45 7.01 12.31 -23.99
C ASP A 45 6.75 12.16 -22.49
N THR A 46 6.51 13.29 -21.84
CA THR A 46 6.04 13.42 -20.45
C THR A 46 4.81 12.54 -20.22
N THR A 47 4.95 11.55 -19.34
CA THR A 47 3.92 10.90 -18.50
C THR A 47 2.45 11.23 -18.85
N ALA A 48 2.00 10.84 -20.04
CA ALA A 48 0.58 10.82 -20.36
C ALA A 48 -0.01 9.59 -19.68
N ASN A 49 -0.82 9.81 -18.64
CA ASN A 49 -1.61 8.82 -17.91
C ASN A 49 -2.36 7.90 -18.90
N LYS A 50 -1.79 6.74 -19.24
CA LYS A 50 -2.38 5.76 -20.19
C LYS A 50 -3.63 5.05 -19.64
N GLU A 51 -4.05 5.35 -18.41
CA GLU A 51 -5.28 4.84 -17.78
C GLU A 51 -6.45 5.83 -17.85
N VAL A 52 -6.26 6.98 -18.49
CA VAL A 52 -7.30 7.96 -18.80
C VAL A 52 -8.18 7.42 -19.92
N GLN A 53 -9.50 7.40 -19.71
CA GLN A 53 -10.46 7.11 -20.79
C GLN A 53 -10.19 8.08 -21.95
N SER A 54 -9.80 7.53 -23.11
CA SER A 54 -9.37 8.29 -24.30
C SER A 54 -10.39 9.30 -24.82
N ASP A 55 -11.65 9.15 -24.37
CA ASP A 55 -12.80 9.90 -24.87
C ASP A 55 -13.20 11.05 -23.93
N ILE A 56 -12.47 11.24 -22.82
CA ILE A 56 -12.72 12.32 -21.85
C ILE A 56 -11.78 13.49 -22.12
N GLN A 57 -12.36 14.65 -22.42
CA GLN A 57 -11.65 15.92 -22.35
C GLN A 57 -11.70 16.48 -20.94
N TYR A 58 -10.54 16.65 -20.32
CA TYR A 58 -10.45 17.24 -18.99
C TYR A 58 -10.44 18.76 -19.05
N ASP A 59 -11.31 19.39 -18.26
CA ASP A 59 -11.36 20.85 -18.08
C ASP A 59 -10.38 21.25 -16.96
N THR A 60 -9.12 21.46 -17.35
CA THR A 60 -8.03 21.82 -16.43
C THR A 60 -8.14 23.25 -15.89
N GLY A 61 -9.03 24.08 -16.43
CA GLY A 61 -9.35 25.41 -15.90
C GLY A 61 -10.36 25.35 -14.76
N LYS A 62 -11.18 24.29 -14.71
CA LYS A 62 -12.22 24.09 -13.69
C LYS A 62 -11.84 23.07 -12.62
N TYR A 63 -11.14 22.01 -12.99
CA TYR A 63 -10.79 20.90 -12.10
C TYR A 63 -9.28 20.80 -11.89
N GLN A 64 -8.86 20.39 -10.70
CA GLN A 64 -7.46 20.29 -10.30
C GLN A 64 -6.81 18.99 -10.77
N TYR A 65 -7.56 17.89 -10.84
CA TYR A 65 -7.11 16.55 -11.22
C TYR A 65 -8.27 15.72 -11.83
N PRO A 66 -7.97 14.62 -12.57
CA PRO A 66 -8.97 13.81 -13.26
C PRO A 66 -10.16 13.35 -12.39
N ALA A 67 -9.90 12.76 -11.23
CA ALA A 67 -10.93 12.21 -10.34
C ALA A 67 -11.95 13.27 -9.91
N GLN A 68 -11.52 14.52 -9.71
CA GLN A 68 -12.42 15.61 -9.34
C GLN A 68 -13.49 15.85 -10.41
N GLN A 69 -13.10 15.83 -11.68
CA GLN A 69 -14.02 15.98 -12.80
C GLN A 69 -14.94 14.76 -12.93
N LEU A 70 -14.36 13.55 -12.85
CA LEU A 70 -15.11 12.30 -12.97
C LEU A 70 -16.22 12.21 -11.91
N ILE A 71 -15.91 12.56 -10.66
CA ILE A 71 -16.86 12.62 -9.56
C ILE A 71 -17.93 13.69 -9.82
N ALA A 72 -17.53 14.91 -10.19
CA ALA A 72 -18.46 16.02 -10.43
C ALA A 72 -19.42 15.75 -11.59
N GLU A 73 -19.00 14.97 -12.59
CA GLU A 73 -19.82 14.57 -13.73
C GLU A 73 -20.57 13.25 -13.50
N GLY A 74 -20.43 12.62 -12.33
CA GLY A 74 -21.09 11.35 -12.01
C GLY A 74 -20.63 10.18 -12.89
N ARG A 75 -19.40 10.24 -13.41
CA ARG A 75 -18.83 9.17 -14.26
C ARG A 75 -18.35 8.00 -13.42
N GLN A 76 -18.45 6.81 -13.99
CA GLN A 76 -17.87 5.60 -13.39
C GLN A 76 -16.38 5.54 -13.70
N PHE A 77 -15.58 5.28 -12.67
CA PHE A 77 -14.14 5.07 -12.77
C PHE A 77 -13.67 4.22 -11.58
N ASP A 78 -12.49 3.62 -11.70
CA ASP A 78 -11.87 2.97 -10.55
C ASP A 78 -11.37 4.04 -9.57
N LYS A 79 -12.11 4.21 -8.45
CA LYS A 79 -11.76 5.16 -7.40
C LYS A 79 -10.46 4.84 -6.66
N TYR A 80 -9.97 3.60 -6.75
CA TYR A 80 -8.69 3.19 -6.15
C TYR A 80 -7.50 3.56 -7.03
N ASN A 81 -7.72 3.85 -8.32
CA ASN A 81 -6.68 4.40 -9.19
C ASN A 81 -6.27 5.80 -8.69
N TRP A 82 -5.22 5.82 -7.87
CA TRP A 82 -4.69 7.02 -7.24
C TRP A 82 -4.04 7.97 -8.24
N ARG A 83 -3.65 7.51 -9.44
CA ARG A 83 -3.08 8.37 -10.49
C ARG A 83 -4.09 9.39 -11.01
N LEU A 84 -5.39 9.11 -10.87
CA LEU A 84 -6.45 10.08 -11.18
C LEU A 84 -6.52 11.26 -10.21
N TYR A 85 -5.76 11.21 -9.11
CA TYR A 85 -5.61 12.30 -8.14
C TYR A 85 -4.27 13.03 -8.30
N GLN A 86 -3.56 12.81 -9.42
CA GLN A 86 -2.43 13.66 -9.80
C GLN A 86 -2.94 14.93 -10.45
N ARG A 87 -2.43 16.07 -9.99
CA ARG A 87 -2.83 17.40 -10.46
C ARG A 87 -2.44 17.60 -11.91
N PHE A 88 -3.31 18.23 -12.69
CA PHE A 88 -3.01 18.60 -14.07
C PHE A 88 -1.84 19.59 -14.18
N ALA A 89 -1.68 20.47 -13.20
CA ALA A 89 -0.72 21.57 -13.24
C ALA A 89 0.74 21.11 -13.13
N ASP A 90 1.00 20.11 -12.29
CA ASP A 90 2.36 19.74 -11.87
C ASP A 90 2.54 18.23 -11.63
N GLY A 91 1.52 17.41 -11.85
CA GLY A 91 1.56 15.96 -11.62
C GLY A 91 1.64 15.56 -10.15
N GLN A 92 1.53 16.52 -9.22
CA GLN A 92 1.62 16.22 -7.79
C GLN A 92 0.39 15.44 -7.31
N PHE A 93 0.60 14.46 -6.44
CA PHE A 93 -0.46 13.61 -5.91
C PHE A 93 -1.20 14.25 -4.73
N THR A 94 -2.51 14.45 -4.87
CA THR A 94 -3.38 14.96 -3.80
C THR A 94 -3.83 13.83 -2.88
N TYR A 95 -2.90 13.31 -2.07
CA TYR A 95 -3.10 12.09 -1.26
C TYR A 95 -4.25 12.20 -0.24
N THR A 96 -4.50 13.39 0.32
CA THR A 96 -5.59 13.65 1.26
C THR A 96 -6.96 13.56 0.57
N ASP A 97 -7.05 14.04 -0.67
CA ASP A 97 -8.26 13.93 -1.49
C ASP A 97 -8.53 12.48 -1.86
N TRP A 98 -7.51 11.75 -2.31
CA TRP A 98 -7.64 10.31 -2.60
C TRP A 98 -8.11 9.52 -1.39
N ALA A 99 -7.53 9.79 -0.21
CA ALA A 99 -7.91 9.13 1.03
C ALA A 99 -9.38 9.42 1.38
N ARG A 100 -9.76 10.70 1.39
CA ARG A 100 -11.13 11.13 1.72
C ARG A 100 -12.17 10.48 0.81
N ASP A 101 -11.94 10.52 -0.49
CA ASP A 101 -12.90 10.03 -1.49
C ASP A 101 -13.00 8.48 -1.47
N ASN A 102 -11.98 7.80 -0.92
CA ASN A 102 -12.01 6.37 -0.64
C ASN A 102 -12.47 6.01 0.79
N GLY A 103 -12.87 6.98 1.61
CA GLY A 103 -13.37 6.76 2.97
C GLY A 103 -12.27 6.45 3.99
N PHE A 104 -11.11 7.06 3.83
CA PHE A 104 -9.95 7.00 4.72
C PHE A 104 -9.60 8.40 5.25
N VAL A 105 -8.88 8.42 6.37
CA VAL A 105 -8.12 9.58 6.83
C VAL A 105 -6.66 9.31 6.53
N ALA A 106 -5.97 10.29 5.94
CA ALA A 106 -4.52 10.25 5.77
C ALA A 106 -3.90 11.01 6.94
N ASP A 107 -3.31 10.29 7.89
CA ASP A 107 -2.50 10.91 8.93
C ASP A 107 -1.07 11.05 8.45
N GLU A 108 -0.47 12.19 8.73
CA GLU A 108 0.98 12.35 8.70
C GLU A 108 1.57 11.76 9.97
N LEU A 109 2.62 10.96 9.84
CA LEU A 109 3.28 10.32 10.98
C LEU A 109 4.79 10.48 10.87
N SER A 110 5.40 10.84 11.99
CA SER A 110 6.80 10.59 12.27
C SER A 110 6.99 10.12 13.71
N ASP A 111 7.82 9.09 13.89
CA ASP A 111 8.06 8.50 15.21
C ASP A 111 8.81 9.50 16.11
N ASN A 112 9.71 10.32 15.55
CA ASN A 112 10.40 11.39 16.28
C ASN A 112 9.65 12.73 16.35
N ASN A 113 8.45 12.82 15.76
CA ASN A 113 7.59 14.00 15.82
C ASN A 113 6.14 13.62 16.11
N SER A 114 5.96 12.87 17.21
CA SER A 114 4.65 12.50 17.74
C SER A 114 4.52 12.87 19.21
N SER A 115 3.30 13.23 19.61
CA SER A 115 2.92 13.53 20.99
C SER A 115 1.53 12.97 21.30
N ILE A 116 1.21 12.86 22.59
CA ILE A 116 -0.15 12.56 23.05
C ILE A 116 -0.62 13.76 23.87
N GLU A 117 -1.67 14.41 23.40
CA GLU A 117 -2.30 15.55 24.08
C GLU A 117 -3.78 15.24 24.31
N ASN A 118 -4.25 15.30 25.56
CA ASN A 118 -5.65 14.99 25.93
C ASN A 118 -6.16 13.63 25.40
N ASN A 119 -5.33 12.59 25.48
CA ASN A 119 -5.59 11.23 24.92
C ASN A 119 -5.80 11.21 23.40
N VAL A 120 -5.34 12.25 22.69
CA VAL A 120 -5.32 12.30 21.23
C VAL A 120 -3.87 12.17 20.78
N PHE A 121 -3.62 11.21 19.90
CA PHE A 121 -2.32 11.08 19.24
C PHE A 121 -2.19 12.17 18.17
N ILE A 122 -1.16 12.99 18.29
CA ILE A 122 -0.82 14.05 17.34
C ILE A 122 0.52 13.69 16.73
N SER A 123 0.60 13.68 15.40
CA SER A 123 1.87 13.55 14.70
C SER A 123 1.78 14.28 13.37
N HIS A 124 2.94 14.75 12.93
CA HIS A 124 3.16 15.38 11.65
C HIS A 124 4.49 14.91 11.12
N PHE A 125 4.74 15.11 9.83
CA PHE A 125 6.07 14.86 9.29
C PHE A 125 7.15 15.59 10.10
N ASN A 126 8.26 14.92 10.37
CA ASN A 126 9.47 15.54 10.87
C ASN A 126 10.18 16.27 9.72
N LEU A 127 9.89 17.57 9.63
CA LEU A 127 10.44 18.46 8.60
C LEU A 127 11.77 19.14 9.02
N LYS A 128 12.26 18.91 10.24
CA LYS A 128 13.42 19.62 10.81
C LYS A 128 14.75 18.94 10.47
N ASP A 129 14.79 17.62 10.49
CA ASP A 129 16.02 16.82 10.32
C ASP A 129 16.09 16.11 8.97
N TRP A 130 15.56 16.73 7.91
CA TRP A 130 15.47 16.12 6.57
C TRP A 130 16.83 15.84 5.92
N ASN A 131 17.89 16.55 6.34
CA ASN A 131 19.25 16.35 5.85
C ASN A 131 20.01 15.22 6.58
N ASN A 132 19.44 14.62 7.63
CA ASN A 132 20.11 13.56 8.36
C ASN A 132 19.86 12.21 7.64
N PRO A 133 20.87 11.60 6.99
CA PRO A 133 20.68 10.38 6.22
C PRO A 133 20.27 9.17 7.08
N TYR A 134 20.51 9.20 8.39
CA TYR A 134 20.06 8.14 9.30
C TYR A 134 18.57 8.23 9.62
N LEU A 135 17.98 9.42 9.46
CA LEU A 135 16.56 9.67 9.71
C LEU A 135 15.75 9.83 8.42
N ASN A 136 16.37 10.31 7.34
CA ASN A 136 15.71 10.73 6.10
C ASN A 136 16.68 10.65 4.92
N GLY A 137 17.25 9.48 4.63
CA GLY A 137 18.16 9.35 3.50
C GLY A 137 18.68 7.93 3.22
N PRO A 138 19.38 7.78 2.08
CA PRO A 138 20.04 6.53 1.73
C PRO A 138 21.31 6.34 2.57
N PHE A 139 21.58 5.10 2.97
CA PHE A 139 22.81 4.72 3.63
C PHE A 139 23.24 3.31 3.23
N THR A 140 24.50 2.98 3.50
CA THR A 140 25.01 1.61 3.34
C THR A 140 25.06 0.96 4.70
N TRP A 141 24.36 -0.16 4.84
CA TRP A 141 24.39 -0.99 6.01
C TRP A 141 25.72 -1.75 6.07
N ASP A 142 26.43 -1.57 7.19
CA ASP A 142 27.66 -2.25 7.62
C ASP A 142 28.71 -2.53 6.52
N ASP A 143 29.56 -3.53 6.72
CA ASP A 143 30.62 -3.92 5.78
C ASP A 143 30.09 -4.81 4.63
N THR A 144 28.80 -5.18 4.64
CA THR A 144 28.20 -6.01 3.59
C THR A 144 27.97 -5.25 2.29
N GLY A 145 27.89 -3.92 2.35
CA GLY A 145 27.62 -3.07 1.18
C GLY A 145 26.14 -3.02 0.80
N LYS A 146 25.23 -3.49 1.67
CA LYS A 146 23.78 -3.42 1.44
C LYS A 146 23.32 -1.97 1.49
N LYS A 147 22.56 -1.53 0.51
CA LYS A 147 21.95 -0.19 0.47
C LYS A 147 20.59 -0.23 1.16
N GLU A 148 20.35 0.73 2.02
CA GLU A 148 19.08 0.96 2.72
C GLU A 148 18.67 2.42 2.57
N PHE A 149 17.38 2.66 2.66
CA PHE A 149 16.81 3.99 2.79
C PHE A 149 16.11 4.04 4.13
N SER A 150 16.36 5.10 4.90
CA SER A 150 15.68 5.36 6.16
C SER A 150 14.81 6.60 5.99
N THR A 151 13.54 6.51 6.36
CA THR A 151 12.70 7.68 6.60
C THR A 151 11.91 7.51 7.89
N ASP A 152 11.87 8.58 8.66
CA ASP A 152 11.01 8.69 9.83
C ASP A 152 9.58 9.07 9.44
N ASN A 153 9.35 9.45 8.18
CA ASN A 153 8.09 10.03 7.72
C ASN A 153 7.27 9.00 6.96
N ARG A 154 6.00 8.87 7.33
CA ARG A 154 5.04 8.04 6.60
C ARG A 154 3.65 8.64 6.60
N ILE A 155 2.89 8.38 5.54
CA ILE A 155 1.45 8.60 5.54
C ILE A 155 0.79 7.33 6.05
N VAL A 156 -0.17 7.46 6.97
CA VAL A 156 -0.98 6.34 7.45
C VAL A 156 -2.43 6.55 7.02
N PHE A 157 -2.89 5.72 6.10
CA PHE A 157 -4.27 5.67 5.66
C PHE A 157 -5.09 4.83 6.63
N ARG A 158 -5.89 5.48 7.48
CA ARG A 158 -6.78 4.83 8.43
C ARG A 158 -8.20 4.80 7.91
N LYS A 159 -8.87 3.66 8.03
CA LYS A 159 -10.28 3.56 7.64
C LYS A 159 -11.11 4.53 8.49
N LYS A 160 -11.87 5.41 7.84
CA LYS A 160 -12.76 6.34 8.53
C LYS A 160 -13.99 5.60 9.06
N VAL A 161 -14.35 5.89 10.30
CA VAL A 161 -15.63 5.51 10.92
C VAL A 161 -16.33 6.77 11.45
N SER A 162 -17.65 6.70 11.68
CA SER A 162 -18.44 7.88 12.06
C SER A 162 -18.20 8.32 13.51
N ASP A 163 -17.69 7.43 14.35
CA ASP A 163 -17.46 7.68 15.77
C ASP A 163 -16.06 8.28 16.01
N GLU A 164 -16.02 9.54 16.40
CA GLU A 164 -14.78 10.25 16.71
C GLU A 164 -13.99 9.64 17.86
N SER A 165 -14.65 9.00 18.84
CA SER A 165 -13.95 8.35 19.96
C SER A 165 -13.14 7.16 19.49
N ILE A 166 -13.64 6.42 18.49
CA ILE A 166 -12.89 5.36 17.81
C ILE A 166 -11.76 5.97 17.00
N MET A 167 -12.03 7.05 16.26
CA MET A 167 -11.01 7.70 15.42
C MET A 167 -9.85 8.32 16.22
N LYS A 168 -10.02 8.61 17.52
CA LYS A 168 -8.94 9.09 18.41
C LYS A 168 -7.93 7.99 18.76
N ASP A 169 -8.33 6.72 18.72
CA ASP A 169 -7.45 5.59 18.97
C ASP A 169 -7.07 4.89 17.66
N ARG A 170 -5.81 5.05 17.27
CA ARG A 170 -5.26 4.51 16.02
C ARG A 170 -5.20 2.97 15.98
N THR A 171 -5.49 2.29 17.10
CA THR A 171 -5.52 0.82 17.21
C THR A 171 -6.89 0.21 16.94
N LEU A 172 -7.93 1.03 16.84
CA LEU A 172 -9.31 0.56 16.68
C LEU A 172 -9.80 0.51 15.23
N THR A 173 -9.03 1.05 14.29
CA THR A 173 -9.35 1.04 12.85
C THR A 173 -8.25 0.36 12.03
N PRO A 174 -8.58 -0.33 10.92
CA PRO A 174 -7.57 -0.80 9.98
C PRO A 174 -6.72 0.35 9.44
N ARG A 175 -5.44 0.06 9.18
CA ARG A 175 -4.51 1.04 8.63
C ARG A 175 -3.46 0.41 7.72
N VAL A 176 -3.06 1.17 6.71
CA VAL A 176 -1.97 0.85 5.79
C VAL A 176 -1.09 2.10 5.70
N SER A 177 0.22 1.94 5.64
CA SER A 177 1.14 3.08 5.55
C SER A 177 2.02 3.04 4.30
N ILE A 178 2.53 4.21 3.96
CA ILE A 178 3.54 4.39 2.92
C ILE A 178 4.59 5.38 3.41
N GLU A 179 5.85 5.05 3.18
CA GLU A 179 6.98 5.92 3.47
C GLU A 179 6.97 7.19 2.61
N VAL A 180 7.42 8.29 3.20
CA VAL A 180 7.58 9.59 2.57
C VAL A 180 9.05 9.97 2.56
N ALA A 181 9.60 10.25 1.39
CA ALA A 181 10.98 10.65 1.18
C ALA A 181 11.09 12.15 0.88
N PHE A 182 12.22 12.76 1.25
CA PHE A 182 12.58 14.14 0.86
C PHE A 182 13.33 14.19 -0.48
N ASP A 183 13.69 13.03 -1.03
CA ASP A 183 14.40 12.89 -2.29
C ASP A 183 13.73 11.77 -3.11
N PRO A 184 13.49 11.95 -4.42
CA PRO A 184 12.96 10.89 -5.27
C PRO A 184 13.84 9.62 -5.26
N GLN A 185 15.14 9.74 -4.94
CA GLN A 185 16.04 8.61 -4.77
C GLN A 185 15.65 7.68 -3.61
N GLY A 186 14.83 8.13 -2.66
CA GLY A 186 14.34 7.34 -1.55
C GLY A 186 13.06 6.55 -1.83
N CYS A 187 12.47 6.68 -3.02
CA CYS A 187 11.19 6.03 -3.36
C CYS A 187 11.39 4.57 -3.76
N TRP A 188 11.89 3.73 -2.86
CA TRP A 188 12.19 2.31 -3.16
C TRP A 188 10.95 1.44 -3.09
N GLU A 189 11.08 0.19 -3.55
CA GLU A 189 10.08 -0.82 -3.24
C GLU A 189 10.12 -1.14 -1.75
N GLU A 190 8.98 -0.96 -1.08
CA GLU A 190 8.83 -1.26 0.32
C GLU A 190 7.40 -1.68 0.63
N HIS A 191 7.25 -2.82 1.32
CA HIS A 191 5.95 -3.35 1.71
C HIS A 191 5.79 -3.18 3.22
N ASN A 192 5.03 -2.14 3.55
CA ASN A 192 4.68 -1.81 4.93
C ASN A 192 3.60 -2.75 5.48
N GLU A 193 3.59 -2.88 6.80
CA GLU A 193 2.62 -3.75 7.47
C GLU A 193 1.18 -3.24 7.30
N ILE A 194 0.28 -4.18 7.03
CA ILE A 194 -1.16 -3.97 7.02
C ILE A 194 -1.66 -4.28 8.42
N TYR A 195 -2.23 -3.28 9.08
CA TYR A 195 -2.73 -3.45 10.44
C TYR A 195 -4.23 -3.69 10.43
N THR A 196 -4.63 -4.74 11.14
CA THR A 196 -6.02 -5.06 11.46
C THR A 196 -6.27 -4.82 12.95
N PRO A 197 -7.36 -4.13 13.33
CA PRO A 197 -7.52 -3.64 14.68
C PRO A 197 -7.87 -4.76 15.67
N MET A 198 -7.65 -4.48 16.95
CA MET A 198 -8.18 -5.31 18.04
C MET A 198 -9.69 -5.20 18.11
N TYR A 199 -10.37 -6.22 18.65
CA TYR A 199 -11.82 -6.20 18.79
C TYR A 199 -12.30 -6.97 20.02
N PHE A 200 -13.44 -6.56 20.57
CA PHE A 200 -14.11 -7.25 21.67
C PHE A 200 -15.30 -8.05 21.13
N MET A 201 -15.32 -9.36 21.37
CA MET A 201 -16.43 -10.22 20.97
C MET A 201 -16.57 -11.40 21.93
N ASN A 202 -17.81 -11.85 22.18
CA ASN A 202 -18.11 -12.99 23.05
C ASN A 202 -17.49 -12.91 24.46
N GLY A 203 -17.33 -11.71 25.01
CA GLY A 203 -16.80 -11.50 26.37
C GLY A 203 -15.28 -11.38 26.48
N TYR A 204 -14.54 -11.41 25.37
CA TYR A 204 -13.08 -11.35 25.38
C TYR A 204 -12.52 -10.37 24.34
N TRP A 205 -11.34 -9.83 24.63
CA TRP A 205 -10.56 -9.05 23.68
C TRP A 205 -9.73 -9.97 22.78
N HIS A 206 -9.89 -9.80 21.48
CA HIS A 206 -9.05 -10.38 20.44
C HIS A 206 -7.98 -9.36 20.07
N LYS A 207 -6.72 -9.82 20.09
CA LYS A 207 -5.58 -8.97 19.75
C LYS A 207 -5.66 -8.50 18.30
N HIS A 208 -5.03 -7.35 18.04
CA HIS A 208 -4.76 -6.89 16.69
C HIS A 208 -3.89 -7.92 15.94
N ALA A 209 -3.87 -7.84 14.61
CA ALA A 209 -2.92 -8.57 13.79
C ALA A 209 -2.31 -7.66 12.72
N THR A 210 -1.03 -7.88 12.42
CA THR A 210 -0.26 -7.20 11.39
C THR A 210 0.09 -8.21 10.31
N PHE A 211 -0.08 -7.83 9.06
CA PHE A 211 0.19 -8.69 7.92
C PHE A 211 1.19 -8.04 6.99
N ASN A 212 2.03 -8.85 6.36
CA ASN A 212 2.92 -8.39 5.31
C ASN A 212 2.94 -9.42 4.16
N GLU A 213 3.29 -8.98 2.95
CA GLU A 213 3.41 -9.89 1.81
C GLU A 213 4.54 -10.89 2.10
N LYS A 214 4.22 -12.19 1.99
CA LYS A 214 5.14 -13.28 2.36
C LYS A 214 6.48 -13.17 1.65
N TRP A 215 6.41 -12.93 0.33
CA TRP A 215 7.62 -12.87 -0.50
C TRP A 215 8.51 -11.70 -0.09
N TRP A 216 7.94 -10.58 0.38
CA TRP A 216 8.69 -9.41 0.83
C TRP A 216 9.49 -9.73 2.08
N ILE A 217 8.86 -10.38 3.06
CA ILE A 217 9.54 -10.79 4.29
C ILE A 217 10.64 -11.81 3.97
N ASP A 218 10.33 -12.82 3.16
CA ASP A 218 11.33 -13.83 2.75
C ASP A 218 12.53 -13.18 2.03
N ALA A 219 12.27 -12.24 1.10
CA ALA A 219 13.32 -11.54 0.36
C ALA A 219 14.14 -10.62 1.25
N LYS A 220 13.47 -9.87 2.14
CA LYS A 220 14.10 -8.98 3.11
C LYS A 220 15.01 -9.77 4.05
N GLU A 221 14.51 -10.82 4.70
CA GLU A 221 15.30 -11.67 5.60
C GLU A 221 16.47 -12.34 4.90
N ALA A 222 16.26 -12.92 3.71
CA ALA A 222 17.33 -13.55 2.95
C ALA A 222 18.45 -12.55 2.57
N SER A 223 18.09 -11.29 2.28
CA SER A 223 19.06 -10.25 1.94
C SER A 223 20.01 -9.88 3.08
N PHE A 224 19.64 -10.14 4.34
CA PHE A 224 20.47 -9.80 5.50
C PHE A 224 21.52 -10.85 5.84
N ILE A 225 21.44 -12.06 5.26
CA ILE A 225 22.23 -13.21 5.74
C ILE A 225 23.45 -13.48 4.86
N THR A 226 23.41 -13.19 3.55
CA THR A 226 24.47 -13.56 2.60
C THR A 226 24.87 -12.40 1.68
N LYS A 227 26.13 -12.40 1.22
CA LYS A 227 26.62 -11.43 0.22
C LYS A 227 25.84 -11.51 -1.11
N GLU A 228 25.42 -12.71 -1.49
CA GLU A 228 24.60 -12.93 -2.69
C GLU A 228 23.21 -12.31 -2.51
N GLY A 229 22.61 -12.44 -1.33
CA GLY A 229 21.34 -11.77 -0.98
C GLY A 229 21.46 -10.25 -0.99
N VAL A 230 22.56 -9.71 -0.49
CA VAL A 230 22.87 -8.27 -0.53
C VAL A 230 22.99 -7.77 -1.97
N ASN A 231 23.72 -8.49 -2.83
CA ASN A 231 23.85 -8.12 -4.25
C ASN A 231 22.49 -8.11 -4.95
N TRP A 232 21.69 -9.16 -4.74
CA TRP A 232 20.34 -9.23 -5.29
C TRP A 232 19.46 -8.06 -4.81
N TRP A 233 19.49 -7.74 -3.51
CA TRP A 233 18.75 -6.61 -2.95
C TRP A 233 19.15 -5.28 -3.59
N ASN A 234 20.45 -5.03 -3.70
CA ASN A 234 20.99 -3.81 -4.29
C ASN A 234 20.58 -3.66 -5.77
N GLU A 235 20.50 -4.77 -6.50
CA GLU A 235 20.11 -4.78 -7.92
C GLU A 235 18.59 -4.66 -8.13
N ASN A 236 17.76 -5.23 -7.23
CA ASN A 236 16.33 -5.44 -7.48
C ASN A 236 15.39 -4.57 -6.62
N ILE A 237 15.85 -4.10 -5.45
CA ILE A 237 15.04 -3.37 -4.48
C ILE A 237 15.59 -1.97 -4.19
N ALA A 238 16.90 -1.84 -3.99
CA ALA A 238 17.53 -0.60 -3.52
C ALA A 238 17.70 0.47 -4.61
N HIS A 239 16.62 0.81 -5.28
CA HIS A 239 16.56 1.84 -6.30
C HIS A 239 15.15 2.44 -6.42
N PRO A 240 15.03 3.68 -6.91
CA PRO A 240 13.74 4.35 -7.03
C PRO A 240 12.77 3.63 -7.96
N LYS A 241 11.51 3.50 -7.54
CA LYS A 241 10.41 2.96 -8.33
C LYS A 241 9.26 3.97 -8.34
N ASP A 242 9.01 4.50 -9.54
CA ASP A 242 7.94 5.48 -9.80
C ASP A 242 7.85 6.61 -8.75
N PRO A 243 8.88 7.48 -8.61
CA PRO A 243 8.85 8.55 -7.62
C PRO A 243 7.76 9.57 -7.94
N ILE A 244 6.81 9.77 -7.01
CA ILE A 244 5.70 10.69 -7.16
C ILE A 244 5.81 11.80 -6.12
N GLN A 245 5.78 13.05 -6.57
CA GLN A 245 5.75 14.18 -5.66
C GLN A 245 4.35 14.33 -5.03
N LEU A 246 4.30 14.52 -3.73
CA LEU A 246 3.07 14.85 -3.00
C LEU A 246 2.69 16.31 -3.22
N TYR A 247 1.40 16.58 -3.34
CA TYR A 247 0.89 17.95 -3.19
C TYR A 247 0.81 18.29 -1.70
N TYR A 248 1.68 19.20 -1.26
CA TYR A 248 1.78 19.61 0.14
C TYR A 248 1.75 21.14 0.28
N PRO A 249 0.55 21.76 0.20
CA PRO A 249 0.40 23.21 0.11
C PRO A 249 0.79 23.97 1.38
N GLU A 250 0.83 23.31 2.54
CA GLU A 250 1.23 23.89 3.81
C GLU A 250 2.71 24.27 3.83
N ARG A 251 3.53 23.58 3.03
CA ARG A 251 4.97 23.80 2.85
C ARG A 251 5.38 23.63 1.39
N PRO A 252 5.02 24.59 0.51
CA PRO A 252 5.28 24.49 -0.93
C PRO A 252 6.77 24.55 -1.29
N ASP A 253 7.61 24.96 -0.33
CA ASP A 253 9.07 24.92 -0.43
C ASP A 253 9.65 23.50 -0.31
N LEU A 254 8.90 22.59 0.32
CA LEU A 254 9.32 21.20 0.51
C LEU A 254 8.80 20.33 -0.62
N LYS A 255 9.69 19.46 -1.09
CA LYS A 255 9.34 18.41 -2.06
C LYS A 255 9.35 17.09 -1.33
N LEU A 256 8.17 16.54 -1.11
CA LEU A 256 7.96 15.25 -0.49
C LEU A 256 7.56 14.25 -1.57
N TYR A 257 8.04 13.02 -1.44
CA TYR A 257 7.86 11.99 -2.45
C TYR A 257 7.37 10.69 -1.83
N ILE A 258 6.62 9.93 -2.61
CA ILE A 258 6.27 8.53 -2.31
C ILE A 258 6.64 7.65 -3.51
N SER A 259 6.81 6.36 -3.26
CA SER A 259 6.91 5.35 -4.32
C SER A 259 5.51 5.05 -4.87
N GLY A 260 5.26 5.37 -6.14
CA GLY A 260 4.02 5.02 -6.84
C GLY A 260 3.80 3.51 -6.89
N PHE A 261 4.88 2.73 -6.97
CA PHE A 261 4.83 1.28 -6.84
C PHE A 261 4.24 0.84 -5.49
N ASN A 262 4.68 1.44 -4.39
CA ASN A 262 4.13 1.13 -3.06
C ASN A 262 2.68 1.64 -2.94
N MET A 263 2.36 2.75 -3.60
CA MET A 263 0.99 3.30 -3.60
C MET A 263 -0.02 2.39 -4.30
N ASP A 264 0.37 1.65 -5.34
CA ASP A 264 -0.48 0.63 -5.97
C ASP A 264 -0.88 -0.46 -4.95
N ARG A 265 0.03 -0.85 -4.04
CA ARG A 265 -0.25 -1.80 -2.95
C ARG A 265 -1.14 -1.20 -1.88
N VAL A 266 -0.90 0.06 -1.49
CA VAL A 266 -1.78 0.79 -0.57
C VAL A 266 -3.20 0.83 -1.11
N ALA A 267 -3.37 1.15 -2.39
CA ALA A 267 -4.68 1.20 -3.04
C ALA A 267 -5.38 -0.16 -3.03
N LEU A 268 -4.66 -1.24 -3.33
CA LEU A 268 -5.17 -2.61 -3.25
C LEU A 268 -5.65 -2.98 -1.84
N HIS A 269 -4.88 -2.66 -0.80
CA HIS A 269 -5.29 -2.96 0.58
C HIS A 269 -6.44 -2.07 1.06
N CYS A 270 -6.49 -0.81 0.63
CA CYS A 270 -7.64 0.05 0.87
C CYS A 270 -8.90 -0.52 0.21
N HIS A 271 -8.78 -1.13 -0.97
CA HIS A 271 -9.87 -1.85 -1.62
C HIS A 271 -10.35 -3.05 -0.79
N TYR A 272 -9.44 -3.91 -0.32
CA TYR A 272 -9.80 -5.04 0.56
C TYR A 272 -10.46 -4.58 1.86
N ILE A 273 -9.93 -3.55 2.51
CA ILE A 273 -10.52 -2.97 3.71
C ILE A 273 -11.93 -2.47 3.44
N ASN A 274 -12.15 -1.74 2.34
CA ASN A 274 -13.47 -1.22 1.98
C ASN A 274 -14.50 -2.31 1.63
N ASN A 275 -14.06 -3.47 1.13
CA ASN A 275 -14.96 -4.61 0.91
C ASN A 275 -15.47 -5.22 2.22
N VAL A 276 -14.75 -5.04 3.33
CA VAL A 276 -15.20 -5.46 4.67
C VAL A 276 -15.90 -4.31 5.43
N TYR A 277 -15.36 -3.09 5.31
CA TYR A 277 -15.85 -1.86 5.93
C TYR A 277 -16.67 -1.05 4.93
N THR A 278 -17.85 -1.58 4.59
CA THR A 278 -18.76 -1.06 3.55
C THR A 278 -19.41 0.28 3.88
N ASP A 279 -19.46 0.64 5.16
CA ASP A 279 -19.97 1.91 5.68
C ASP A 279 -19.17 2.30 6.94
N ASP A 280 -19.54 3.43 7.55
CA ASP A 280 -18.86 4.02 8.70
C ASP A 280 -19.51 3.65 10.07
N ASN A 281 -20.44 2.68 10.09
CA ASN A 281 -21.18 2.29 11.30
C ASN A 281 -20.26 1.72 12.41
N PRO A 282 -20.18 2.39 13.57
CA PRO A 282 -19.26 2.01 14.65
C PRO A 282 -19.69 0.71 15.35
N ASN A 283 -20.97 0.35 15.32
CA ASN A 283 -21.47 -0.85 16.01
C ASN A 283 -20.99 -2.15 15.35
N LEU A 284 -20.55 -2.09 14.09
CA LEU A 284 -20.08 -3.25 13.33
C LEU A 284 -18.55 -3.40 13.36
N ILE A 285 -17.83 -2.52 14.07
CA ILE A 285 -16.38 -2.46 14.00
C ILE A 285 -15.71 -3.76 14.44
N ALA A 286 -16.24 -4.40 15.50
CA ALA A 286 -15.70 -5.66 16.01
C ALA A 286 -15.90 -6.83 15.03
N GLU A 287 -17.11 -6.92 14.44
CA GLU A 287 -17.42 -7.93 13.43
C GLU A 287 -16.55 -7.75 12.18
N ARG A 288 -16.36 -6.50 11.73
CA ARG A 288 -15.54 -6.16 10.57
C ARG A 288 -14.06 -6.40 10.83
N ALA A 289 -13.57 -6.08 12.01
CA ALA A 289 -12.19 -6.35 12.41
C ALA A 289 -11.89 -7.86 12.35
N LYS A 290 -12.79 -8.67 12.92
CA LYS A 290 -12.72 -10.14 12.83
C LYS A 290 -12.70 -10.61 11.38
N LYS A 291 -13.65 -10.17 10.55
CA LYS A 291 -13.74 -10.55 9.13
C LYS A 291 -12.49 -10.16 8.36
N LEU A 292 -11.92 -8.99 8.62
CA LEU A 292 -10.69 -8.53 7.96
C LEU A 292 -9.49 -9.38 8.37
N GLN A 293 -9.35 -9.71 9.66
CA GLN A 293 -8.31 -10.63 10.13
C GLN A 293 -8.45 -12.01 9.46
N GLU A 294 -9.65 -12.59 9.50
CA GLU A 294 -9.93 -13.90 8.88
C GLU A 294 -9.66 -13.90 7.37
N PHE A 295 -9.98 -12.80 6.68
CA PHE A 295 -9.65 -12.60 5.28
C PHE A 295 -8.14 -12.69 5.05
N TYR A 296 -7.33 -11.89 5.74
CA TYR A 296 -5.87 -11.94 5.57
C TYR A 296 -5.26 -13.28 5.98
N PHE A 297 -5.76 -13.93 7.03
CA PHE A 297 -5.33 -15.28 7.39
C PHE A 297 -5.65 -16.34 6.32
N SER A 298 -6.67 -16.11 5.50
CA SER A 298 -7.06 -17.03 4.43
C SER A 298 -6.19 -16.90 3.17
N LEU A 299 -5.41 -15.82 3.06
CA LEU A 299 -4.59 -15.52 1.90
C LEU A 299 -3.15 -16.07 2.07
N PRO A 300 -2.72 -17.07 1.28
CA PRO A 300 -1.40 -17.70 1.44
C PRO A 300 -0.23 -16.77 1.10
N GLU A 301 -0.48 -15.69 0.37
CA GLU A 301 0.51 -14.67 0.00
C GLU A 301 0.81 -13.67 1.13
N PHE A 302 0.07 -13.71 2.25
CA PHE A 302 0.35 -12.90 3.44
C PHE A 302 0.84 -13.76 4.59
N ILE A 303 1.71 -13.19 5.41
CA ILE A 303 2.07 -13.76 6.71
C ILE A 303 1.70 -12.80 7.82
N ASN A 304 1.26 -13.36 8.94
CA ASN A 304 1.06 -12.60 10.17
C ASN A 304 2.42 -12.31 10.81
N THR A 305 2.73 -11.03 11.02
CA THR A 305 3.99 -10.54 11.62
C THR A 305 3.83 -10.08 13.06
N THR A 306 2.66 -10.29 13.67
CA THR A 306 2.42 -9.90 15.08
C THR A 306 3.29 -10.75 16.01
N ILE A 307 4.24 -10.11 16.67
CA ILE A 307 5.12 -10.67 17.70
C ILE A 307 4.40 -10.73 19.05
#